data_AF-A0AA39E1G8-F1
#
_entry.id   AF-A0AA39E1G8-F1
#
_cell.length_a   1.000
_cell.length_b   1.000
_cell.length_c   1.000
_cell.angle_alpha   90.00
_cell.angle_beta   90.00
_cell.angle_gamma   90.00
#
_symmetry.space_group_name_H-M   'P 1'
#
loop_
_entity.id
_entity.type
_entity.pdbx_description
1 polymer ?
#
loop_
_entity_poly.entity_id
_entity_poly.type
_entity_poly.pdbx_seq_one_letter_code
_entity_poly.pdbx_strand_id
1 'polypeptide(L)'
;MLFNRGSTCGGCFELRCVDHVLWCLQGSPSVILTATDFCPPNFGLPTDYGGWCNFPQEHFEMSEAAFAEIAELHADIVPVQYRRVKCHRNGGMRFAVSGNPHYYQVLITNVGLDGEVVAVKVKGSRTGWIPMARNWGQIWQCNINLEGQPLSFEVTTSSGKTLTSYNVASGNWRFGQTFEGKQF
;
A
#
# COMPACT_ATOMS: atom_id res chain seq x y z
N MET A 1 7.58 -14.18 -1.30
CA MET A 1 6.15 -13.87 -1.06
C MET A 1 5.97 -12.36 -1.04
N LEU A 2 5.40 -11.82 -2.11
CA LEU A 2 5.33 -10.39 -2.37
C LEU A 2 4.46 -9.59 -1.40
N PHE A 3 3.35 -10.14 -0.92
CA PHE A 3 2.40 -9.40 -0.07
C PHE A 3 2.87 -9.21 1.38
N ASN A 4 3.72 -10.11 1.89
CA ASN A 4 4.29 -10.11 3.24
C ASN A 4 3.31 -9.71 4.37
N ARG A 5 2.15 -10.39 4.44
CA ARG A 5 1.09 -10.12 5.43
C ARG A 5 0.60 -8.65 5.43
N GLY A 6 0.63 -8.01 4.26
CA GLY A 6 0.20 -6.63 4.05
C GLY A 6 1.24 -5.57 4.37
N SER A 7 2.46 -5.93 4.79
CA SER A 7 3.52 -4.93 5.00
C SER A 7 3.87 -4.22 3.70
N THR A 8 3.83 -4.95 2.59
CA THR A 8 4.19 -4.44 1.26
C THR A 8 3.09 -3.58 0.62
N CYS A 9 1.88 -3.51 1.19
CA CYS A 9 0.84 -2.59 0.72
C CYS A 9 1.37 -1.16 0.66
N GLY A 10 1.23 -0.51 -0.50
CA GLY A 10 1.74 0.82 -0.80
C GLY A 10 3.10 0.84 -1.50
N GLY A 11 3.88 -0.26 -1.45
CA GLY A 11 5.16 -0.38 -2.13
C GLY A 11 5.03 -0.33 -3.66
N CYS A 12 6.06 0.18 -4.33
CA CYS A 12 6.07 0.33 -5.79
C CYS A 12 7.07 -0.63 -6.45
N PHE A 13 6.65 -1.16 -7.60
CA PHE A 13 7.40 -2.15 -8.36
C PHE A 13 7.42 -1.73 -9.83
N GLU A 14 8.59 -1.76 -10.45
CA GLU A 14 8.72 -1.65 -11.90
C GLU A 14 8.74 -3.06 -12.48
N LEU A 15 7.87 -3.33 -13.44
CA LEU A 15 7.70 -4.61 -14.09
C LEU A 15 7.93 -4.46 -15.59
N ARG A 16 8.49 -5.49 -16.23
CA ARG A 16 8.58 -5.61 -17.69
C ARG A 16 8.28 -7.05 -18.11
N CYS A 17 7.57 -7.20 -19.23
CA CYS A 17 7.37 -8.50 -19.86
C CYS A 17 8.70 -9.00 -20.44
N VAL A 18 8.99 -10.29 -20.26
CA VAL A 18 10.21 -10.94 -20.77
C VAL A 18 9.88 -12.27 -21.45
N ASP A 19 10.87 -12.87 -22.11
CA ASP A 19 10.86 -14.27 -22.54
C ASP A 19 9.67 -14.71 -23.44
N HIS A 20 8.95 -13.78 -24.06
CA HIS A 20 7.85 -14.10 -24.99
C HIS A 20 7.73 -13.10 -26.15
N VAL A 21 8.22 -13.47 -27.33
CA VAL A 21 8.28 -12.57 -28.51
C VAL A 21 6.90 -12.15 -29.03
N LEU A 22 5.90 -13.03 -28.90
CA LEU A 22 4.56 -12.71 -29.41
C LEU A 22 3.73 -11.91 -28.41
N TRP A 23 3.99 -12.05 -27.11
CA TRP A 23 3.11 -11.52 -26.05
C TRP A 23 3.67 -10.25 -25.43
N CYS A 24 5.00 -10.14 -25.32
CA CYS A 24 5.61 -8.92 -24.84
C CYS A 24 5.62 -7.86 -25.94
N LEU A 25 5.29 -6.62 -25.58
CA LEU A 25 5.34 -5.51 -26.53
C LEU A 25 6.76 -5.24 -27.01
N GLN A 26 6.87 -4.81 -28.27
CA GLN A 26 8.14 -4.47 -28.89
C GLN A 26 8.87 -3.37 -28.09
N GLY A 27 10.17 -3.56 -27.87
CA GLY A 27 10.99 -2.65 -27.06
C GLY A 27 10.98 -2.98 -25.56
N SER A 28 10.22 -3.98 -25.13
CA SER A 28 10.11 -4.42 -23.72
C SER A 28 9.87 -3.27 -22.75
N PRO A 29 8.80 -2.47 -22.95
CA PRO A 29 8.45 -1.38 -22.04
C PRO A 29 8.23 -1.89 -20.63
N SER A 30 8.28 -0.96 -19.67
CA SER A 30 8.06 -1.24 -18.26
C SER A 30 6.94 -0.37 -17.70
N VAL A 31 6.19 -0.94 -16.75
CA VAL A 31 5.14 -0.26 -16.00
C VAL A 31 5.50 -0.20 -14.51
N ILE A 32 5.13 0.89 -13.84
CA ILE A 32 5.29 1.02 -12.38
C ILE A 32 3.94 0.77 -11.70
N LEU A 33 3.88 -0.26 -10.87
CA LEU A 33 2.70 -0.64 -10.10
C LEU A 33 2.83 -0.20 -8.64
N THR A 34 1.69 0.04 -8.01
CA THR A 34 1.57 0.11 -6.54
C THR A 34 0.88 -1.16 -6.05
N ALA A 35 1.49 -1.87 -5.10
CA ALA A 35 0.84 -3.00 -4.47
C ALA A 35 -0.31 -2.52 -3.56
N THR A 36 -1.56 -2.79 -3.95
CA THR A 36 -2.74 -2.33 -3.21
C THR A 36 -3.59 -3.46 -2.65
N ASP A 37 -3.40 -4.69 -3.14
CA ASP A 37 -4.27 -5.81 -2.85
C ASP A 37 -3.49 -7.11 -2.63
N PHE A 38 -4.23 -8.17 -2.31
CA PHE A 38 -3.75 -9.51 -2.07
C PHE A 38 -4.48 -10.50 -2.97
N CYS A 39 -3.73 -11.24 -3.77
CA CYS A 39 -4.26 -12.39 -4.47
C CYS A 39 -4.18 -13.64 -3.57
N PRO A 40 -5.30 -14.18 -3.06
CA PRO A 40 -5.29 -15.33 -2.17
C PRO A 40 -4.95 -16.62 -2.93
N PRO A 41 -4.17 -17.54 -2.34
CA PRO A 41 -3.92 -18.85 -2.95
C PRO A 41 -5.20 -19.69 -2.99
N ASN A 42 -5.36 -20.46 -4.07
CA ASN A 42 -6.41 -21.45 -4.24
C ASN A 42 -5.79 -22.82 -4.53
N PHE A 43 -5.51 -23.59 -3.48
CA PHE A 43 -4.90 -24.93 -3.58
C PHE A 43 -5.84 -26.02 -4.12
N GLY A 44 -7.12 -25.70 -4.33
CA GLY A 44 -8.07 -26.60 -4.98
C GLY A 44 -7.95 -26.61 -6.51
N LEU A 45 -7.17 -25.69 -7.08
CA LEU A 45 -7.00 -25.51 -8.51
C LEU A 45 -5.53 -25.69 -8.94
N PRO A 46 -5.27 -26.22 -10.15
CA PRO A 46 -3.93 -26.28 -10.74
C PRO A 46 -3.29 -24.89 -10.87
N THR A 47 -1.97 -24.82 -10.82
CA THR A 47 -1.22 -23.56 -10.93
C THR A 47 -1.38 -22.87 -12.29
N ASP A 48 -1.74 -23.63 -13.32
CA ASP A 48 -2.01 -23.19 -14.69
C ASP A 48 -3.51 -23.03 -15.00
N TYR A 49 -4.38 -23.18 -13.99
CA TYR A 49 -5.82 -23.07 -14.14
C TYR A 49 -6.49 -22.55 -12.85
N GLY A 50 -6.24 -21.29 -12.51
CA GLY A 50 -6.87 -20.59 -11.37
C GLY A 50 -6.12 -20.70 -10.04
N GLY A 51 -5.03 -21.46 -9.97
CA GLY A 51 -4.11 -21.55 -8.84
C GLY A 51 -2.89 -20.62 -8.93
N TRP A 52 -2.96 -19.52 -9.69
CA TRP A 52 -1.82 -18.66 -10.06
C TRP A 52 -1.05 -18.07 -8.87
N CYS A 53 -1.75 -17.81 -7.77
CA CYS A 53 -1.18 -17.21 -6.55
C CYS A 53 -0.72 -18.26 -5.53
N ASN A 54 -0.70 -19.55 -5.92
CA ASN A 54 -0.22 -20.63 -5.07
C ASN A 54 1.31 -20.56 -4.93
N PHE A 55 1.78 -20.77 -3.69
CA PHE A 55 3.20 -20.94 -3.41
C PHE A 55 3.76 -22.18 -4.17
N PRO A 56 4.99 -22.15 -4.72
CA PRO A 56 6.06 -21.15 -4.53
C PRO A 56 6.08 -20.00 -5.54
N GLN A 57 5.09 -19.88 -6.42
CA GLN A 57 5.12 -18.88 -7.48
C GLN A 57 4.95 -17.47 -6.92
N GLU A 58 5.69 -16.52 -7.49
CA GLU A 58 5.48 -15.10 -7.25
C GLU A 58 4.69 -14.54 -8.43
N HIS A 59 3.56 -13.91 -8.13
CA HIS A 59 2.60 -13.46 -9.12
C HIS A 59 2.19 -12.01 -8.83
N PHE A 60 2.07 -11.22 -9.90
CA PHE A 60 1.47 -9.89 -9.87
C PHE A 60 0.15 -9.95 -10.61
N GLU A 61 -0.94 -9.85 -9.86
CA GLU A 61 -2.24 -9.55 -10.45
C GLU A 61 -2.31 -8.03 -10.64
N MET A 62 -2.40 -7.60 -11.89
CA MET A 62 -2.39 -6.19 -12.27
C MET A 62 -3.68 -5.84 -13.00
N SER A 63 -4.02 -4.56 -13.03
CA SER A 63 -5.15 -4.10 -13.83
C SER A 63 -4.90 -4.33 -15.32
N GLU A 64 -5.97 -4.55 -16.09
CA GLU A 64 -5.91 -4.69 -17.55
C GLU A 64 -5.15 -3.53 -18.20
N ALA A 65 -5.36 -2.30 -17.72
CA ALA A 65 -4.66 -1.12 -18.20
C ALA A 65 -3.14 -1.20 -18.00
N ALA A 66 -2.68 -1.68 -16.85
CA ALA A 66 -1.25 -1.85 -16.59
C ALA A 66 -0.64 -3.01 -17.38
N PHE A 67 -1.40 -4.10 -17.56
CA PHE A 67 -0.98 -5.24 -18.37
C PHE A 67 -0.75 -4.83 -19.83
N ALA A 68 -1.68 -4.06 -20.39
CA ALA A 68 -1.62 -3.54 -21.75
C ALA A 68 -0.41 -2.62 -22.02
N GLU A 69 0.24 -2.08 -20.99
CA GLU A 69 1.48 -1.29 -21.16
C GLU A 69 2.71 -2.15 -21.43
N ILE A 70 2.68 -3.46 -21.14
CA ILE A 70 3.84 -4.35 -21.27
C ILE A 70 3.59 -5.60 -22.11
N ALA A 71 2.33 -5.99 -22.31
CA ALA A 71 1.96 -7.20 -23.04
C ALA A 71 0.64 -7.09 -23.82
N GLU A 72 0.49 -7.96 -24.82
CA GLU A 72 -0.74 -8.15 -25.58
C GLU A 72 -1.86 -8.73 -24.70
N LEU A 73 -3.03 -8.08 -24.64
CA LEU A 73 -4.14 -8.46 -23.76
C LEU A 73 -4.62 -9.91 -23.93
N HIS A 74 -4.42 -10.50 -25.12
CA HIS A 74 -4.80 -11.89 -25.39
C HIS A 74 -3.88 -12.93 -24.71
N ALA A 75 -2.72 -12.53 -24.21
CA ALA A 75 -1.73 -13.44 -23.63
C ALA A 75 -2.18 -14.05 -22.30
N ASP A 76 -3.15 -13.42 -21.62
CA ASP A 76 -3.65 -13.70 -20.25
C ASP A 76 -2.53 -13.61 -19.18
N ILE A 77 -1.46 -14.39 -19.34
CA ILE A 77 -0.33 -14.48 -18.42
C ILE A 77 0.98 -14.42 -19.18
N VAL A 78 1.90 -13.60 -18.68
CA VAL A 78 3.24 -13.43 -19.24
C VAL A 78 4.30 -13.53 -18.14
N PRO A 79 5.48 -14.09 -18.44
CA PRO A 79 6.59 -14.01 -17.52
C PRO A 79 7.09 -12.57 -17.44
N VAL A 80 7.35 -12.11 -16.22
CA VAL A 80 7.81 -10.75 -15.95
C VAL A 80 9.12 -10.75 -15.16
N GLN A 81 9.95 -9.75 -15.43
CA GLN A 81 10.98 -9.34 -14.50
C GLN A 81 10.50 -8.12 -13.74
N TYR A 82 10.81 -8.07 -12.45
CA TYR A 82 10.39 -6.97 -11.59
C TYR A 82 11.52 -6.53 -10.66
N ARG A 83 11.45 -5.27 -10.24
CA ARG A 83 12.28 -4.74 -9.15
C ARG A 83 11.49 -3.75 -8.32
N ARG A 84 11.87 -3.60 -7.05
CA ARG A 84 11.30 -2.57 -6.18
C ARG A 84 11.85 -1.20 -6.57
N VAL A 85 10.98 -0.19 -6.63
CA VAL A 85 11.33 1.20 -6.96
C VAL A 85 10.72 2.17 -5.96
N LYS A 86 11.18 3.42 -5.97
CA LYS A 86 10.58 4.47 -5.15
C LYS A 86 9.22 4.87 -5.71
N CYS A 87 8.25 5.05 -4.83
CA CYS A 87 6.94 5.58 -5.14
C CYS A 87 6.98 7.10 -5.31
N HIS A 88 6.66 7.57 -6.51
CA HIS A 88 6.41 8.99 -6.77
C HIS A 88 4.93 9.31 -6.56
N ARG A 89 4.62 10.31 -5.74
CA ARG A 89 3.25 10.69 -5.37
C ARG A 89 3.05 12.20 -5.50
N ASN A 90 1.87 12.58 -5.96
CA ASN A 90 1.41 13.97 -5.93
C ASN A 90 0.59 14.21 -4.66
N GLY A 91 0.84 15.34 -4.00
CA GLY A 91 0.21 15.67 -2.72
C GLY A 91 0.80 14.91 -1.53
N GLY A 92 0.22 15.18 -0.36
CA GLY A 92 0.60 14.61 0.92
C GLY A 92 0.12 13.18 1.16
N MET A 93 0.65 12.56 2.20
CA MET A 93 0.07 11.33 2.75
C MET A 93 -1.36 11.60 3.22
N ARG A 94 -2.25 10.64 2.99
CA ARG A 94 -3.67 10.75 3.36
C ARG A 94 -3.99 9.83 4.52
N PHE A 95 -4.67 10.37 5.51
CA PHE A 95 -5.07 9.71 6.75
C PHE A 95 -6.59 9.66 6.80
N ALA A 96 -7.16 8.52 6.39
CA ALA A 96 -8.60 8.28 6.45
C ALA A 96 -8.95 7.68 7.82
N VAL A 97 -9.66 8.43 8.65
CA VAL A 97 -9.99 8.06 10.02
C VAL A 97 -11.36 7.36 10.05
N SER A 98 -11.43 6.16 10.59
CA SER A 98 -12.65 5.36 10.70
C SER A 98 -12.77 4.70 12.08
N GLY A 99 -13.94 4.13 12.36
CA GLY A 99 -14.24 3.46 13.63
C GLY A 99 -15.16 4.28 14.55
N ASN A 100 -14.90 4.24 15.85
CA ASN A 100 -15.69 4.86 16.92
C ASN A 100 -14.79 5.19 18.15
N PRO A 101 -15.30 5.86 19.20
CA PRO A 101 -14.50 6.27 20.36
C PRO A 101 -13.75 5.14 21.10
N HIS A 102 -14.21 3.90 20.96
CA HIS A 102 -13.61 2.71 21.58
C HIS A 102 -12.71 1.94 20.63
N TYR A 103 -12.81 2.20 19.32
CA TYR A 103 -12.08 1.50 18.27
C TYR A 103 -11.71 2.46 17.15
N TYR A 104 -10.48 2.93 17.14
CA TYR A 104 -10.00 3.95 16.21
C TYR A 104 -9.08 3.31 15.16
N GLN A 105 -9.40 3.52 13.88
CA GLN A 105 -8.61 3.05 12.74
C GLN A 105 -8.19 4.22 11.84
N VAL A 106 -7.01 4.09 11.25
CA VAL A 106 -6.50 5.00 10.23
C VAL A 106 -5.96 4.20 9.06
N LEU A 107 -6.57 4.39 7.90
CA LEU A 107 -6.01 3.93 6.63
C LEU A 107 -5.05 5.01 6.13
N ILE A 108 -3.77 4.64 5.97
CA ILE A 108 -2.74 5.53 5.41
C ILE A 108 -2.56 5.21 3.94
N THR A 109 -2.71 6.21 3.07
CA THR A 109 -2.51 6.09 1.63
C THR A 109 -1.64 7.22 1.08
N ASN A 110 -1.30 7.13 -0.19
CA ASN A 110 -0.47 8.12 -0.89
C ASN A 110 0.92 8.30 -0.26
N VAL A 111 1.50 7.23 0.29
CA VAL A 111 2.86 7.24 0.84
C VAL A 111 3.87 7.22 -0.30
N GLY A 112 4.72 8.24 -0.35
CA GLY A 112 5.82 8.33 -1.30
C GLY A 112 7.05 7.55 -0.84
N LEU A 113 8.12 7.67 -1.62
CA LEU A 113 9.41 7.06 -1.35
C LEU A 113 9.34 5.53 -1.26
N ASP A 114 9.34 4.92 -0.08
CA ASP A 114 9.33 3.45 -0.01
C ASP A 114 7.94 2.84 -0.23
N GLY A 115 6.89 3.65 -0.01
CA GLY A 115 5.48 3.24 0.00
C GLY A 115 5.09 2.33 1.17
N GLU A 116 6.00 1.47 1.61
CA GLU A 116 5.86 0.60 2.77
C GLU A 116 6.13 1.37 4.07
N VAL A 117 5.06 1.55 4.83
CA VAL A 117 5.11 2.02 6.22
C VAL A 117 5.39 0.83 7.11
N VAL A 118 6.32 0.95 8.07
CA VAL A 118 6.65 -0.10 9.07
C VAL A 118 6.22 0.25 10.49
N ALA A 119 6.05 1.53 10.81
CA ALA A 119 5.54 1.97 12.10
C ALA A 119 4.75 3.27 11.98
N VAL A 120 3.70 3.41 12.79
CA VAL A 120 2.87 4.61 12.88
C VAL A 120 2.66 4.97 14.35
N LYS A 121 2.73 6.27 14.66
CA LYS A 121 2.26 6.81 15.93
C LYS A 121 1.21 7.89 15.69
N VAL A 122 0.26 8.00 16.61
CA VAL A 122 -0.73 9.06 16.66
C VAL A 122 -0.57 9.88 17.94
N LYS A 123 -0.86 11.17 17.89
CA LYS A 123 -0.83 12.06 19.05
C LYS A 123 -1.99 13.04 19.01
N GLY A 124 -2.74 13.11 20.11
CA GLY A 124 -3.65 14.19 20.45
C GLY A 124 -2.97 15.29 21.27
N SER A 125 -3.61 16.46 21.37
CA SER A 125 -3.10 17.61 22.13
C SER A 125 -2.89 17.34 23.63
N ARG A 126 -3.61 16.38 24.22
CA ARG A 126 -3.54 16.01 25.65
C ARG A 126 -2.78 14.70 25.90
N THR A 127 -2.07 14.18 24.88
CA THR A 127 -1.41 12.87 24.94
C THR A 127 0.06 12.94 24.50
N GLY A 128 0.86 11.94 24.85
CA GLY A 128 2.15 11.67 24.20
C GLY A 128 1.98 11.05 22.80
N TRP A 129 3.07 10.62 22.18
CA TRP A 129 2.99 9.79 20.97
C TRP A 129 2.58 8.38 21.33
N ILE A 130 1.48 7.91 20.73
CA ILE A 130 0.91 6.59 20.97
C ILE A 130 1.21 5.71 19.76
N PRO A 131 1.94 4.59 19.93
CA PRO A 131 2.17 3.65 18.83
C PRO A 131 0.85 3.01 18.39
N MET A 132 0.66 2.90 17.09
CA MET A 132 -0.48 2.23 16.49
C MET A 132 -0.09 0.80 16.07
N ALA A 133 -0.99 -0.16 16.28
CA ALA A 133 -0.79 -1.52 15.80
C ALA A 133 -1.26 -1.64 14.35
N ARG A 134 -0.56 -2.40 13.52
CA ARG A 134 -1.06 -2.74 12.18
C ARG A 134 -2.16 -3.78 12.33
N ASN A 135 -3.32 -3.55 11.71
CA ASN A 135 -4.40 -4.52 11.62
C ASN A 135 -4.23 -5.38 10.36
N TRP A 136 -4.46 -4.79 9.19
CA TRP A 136 -4.28 -5.42 7.88
C TRP A 136 -3.81 -4.39 6.85
N GLY A 137 -2.85 -4.75 6.00
CA GLY A 137 -2.32 -3.83 4.99
C GLY A 137 -1.83 -2.51 5.61
N GLN A 138 -2.39 -1.40 5.15
CA GLN A 138 -2.12 -0.04 5.68
C GLN A 138 -3.20 0.49 6.63
N ILE A 139 -3.99 -0.41 7.25
CA ILE A 139 -4.94 -0.06 8.31
C ILE A 139 -4.22 -0.17 9.65
N TRP A 140 -4.13 0.96 10.35
CA TRP A 140 -3.48 1.09 11.65
C TRP A 140 -4.53 1.36 12.72
N GLN A 141 -4.44 0.69 13.87
CA GLN A 141 -5.42 0.78 14.94
C GLN A 141 -4.83 1.34 16.24
N CYS A 142 -5.66 2.08 16.97
CA CYS A 142 -5.41 2.58 18.31
C CYS A 142 -6.70 2.45 19.15
N ASN A 143 -6.57 2.17 20.44
CA ASN A 143 -7.73 2.03 21.35
C ASN A 143 -7.84 3.20 22.34
N ILE A 144 -7.25 4.35 22.00
CA ILE A 144 -7.29 5.57 22.82
C ILE A 144 -8.29 6.55 22.19
N ASN A 145 -9.20 7.07 23.02
CA ASN A 145 -10.14 8.10 22.58
C ASN A 145 -9.40 9.45 22.41
N LEU A 146 -9.34 9.91 21.16
CA LEU A 146 -8.72 11.18 20.77
C LEU A 146 -9.74 12.22 20.28
N GLU A 147 -11.04 11.97 20.46
CA GLU A 147 -12.08 12.93 20.08
C GLU A 147 -11.90 14.27 20.80
N GLY A 148 -12.25 15.35 20.10
CA GLY A 148 -12.05 16.70 20.60
C GLY A 148 -10.58 17.17 20.60
N GLN A 149 -9.64 16.36 20.11
CA GLN A 149 -8.22 16.70 20.05
C GLN A 149 -7.73 16.73 18.61
N PRO A 150 -6.93 17.74 18.22
CA PRO A 150 -6.23 17.70 16.94
C PRO A 150 -5.36 16.44 16.84
N LEU A 151 -5.33 15.83 15.65
CA LEU A 151 -4.58 14.60 15.41
C LEU A 151 -3.27 14.89 14.69
N SER A 152 -2.17 14.39 15.24
CA SER A 152 -0.85 14.37 14.62
C SER A 152 -0.45 12.93 14.34
N PHE A 153 0.29 12.71 13.25
CA PHE A 153 0.79 11.40 12.85
C PHE A 153 2.29 11.41 12.63
N GLU A 154 2.96 10.37 13.09
CA GLU A 154 4.35 10.06 12.79
C GLU A 154 4.38 8.73 12.04
N VAL A 155 4.94 8.75 10.83
CA VAL A 155 4.98 7.60 9.92
C VAL A 155 6.44 7.25 9.67
N THR A 156 6.80 5.98 9.83
CA THR A 156 8.15 5.47 9.54
C THR A 156 8.09 4.46 8.40
N THR A 157 8.93 4.64 7.39
CA THR A 157 9.00 3.74 6.22
C THR A 157 10.06 2.65 6.38
N SER A 158 10.04 1.65 5.50
CA SER A 158 10.98 0.51 5.54
C SER A 158 12.46 0.89 5.46
N SER A 159 12.83 2.04 4.89
CA SER A 159 14.21 2.55 4.93
C SER A 159 14.61 3.19 6.26
N GLY A 160 13.72 3.20 7.26
CA GLY A 160 13.96 3.80 8.58
C GLY A 160 13.74 5.31 8.62
N LYS A 161 13.24 5.93 7.54
CA LYS A 161 12.90 7.35 7.52
C LYS A 161 11.58 7.60 8.23
N THR A 162 11.55 8.60 9.08
CA THR A 162 10.37 9.01 9.84
C THR A 162 9.94 10.41 9.43
N LEU A 163 8.63 10.60 9.20
CA LEU A 163 8.03 11.90 8.92
C LEU A 163 6.89 12.17 9.89
N THR A 164 6.89 13.37 10.46
CA THR A 164 5.87 13.82 11.40
C THR A 164 5.01 14.92 10.79
N SER A 165 3.70 14.68 10.79
CA SER A 165 2.67 15.64 10.39
C SER A 165 1.86 16.06 11.62
N TYR A 166 2.00 17.32 12.04
CA TYR A 166 1.34 17.85 13.22
C TYR A 166 -0.03 18.43 12.90
N ASN A 167 -1.01 18.17 13.77
CA ASN A 167 -2.37 18.73 13.72
C ASN A 167 -3.02 18.63 12.32
N VAL A 168 -2.84 17.48 11.66
CA VAL A 168 -3.36 17.17 10.31
C VAL A 168 -4.88 17.19 10.30
N ALA A 169 -5.50 16.75 11.41
CA ALA A 169 -6.92 16.93 11.66
C ALA A 169 -7.11 17.92 12.80
N SER A 170 -8.02 18.89 12.66
CA SER A 170 -8.42 19.80 13.72
C SER A 170 -9.27 19.09 14.78
N GLY A 171 -9.40 19.64 15.99
CA GLY A 171 -10.09 18.95 17.10
C GLY A 171 -11.58 18.64 16.89
N ASN A 172 -12.21 19.19 15.86
CA ASN A 172 -13.59 18.91 15.44
C ASN A 172 -13.69 17.82 14.35
N TRP A 173 -12.62 17.06 14.12
CA TRP A 173 -12.63 15.91 13.22
C TRP A 173 -13.70 14.88 13.62
N ARG A 174 -14.17 14.11 12.63
CA ARG A 174 -15.15 13.04 12.78
C ARG A 174 -14.69 11.80 12.04
N PHE A 175 -15.19 10.64 12.46
CA PHE A 175 -15.01 9.40 11.72
C PHE A 175 -15.60 9.51 10.31
N GLY A 176 -14.95 8.85 9.35
CA GLY A 176 -15.28 8.91 7.92
C GLY A 176 -14.55 10.01 7.15
N GLN A 177 -13.76 10.87 7.82
CA GLN A 177 -13.01 11.94 7.17
C GLN A 177 -11.60 11.50 6.76
N THR A 178 -11.09 12.12 5.70
CA THR A 178 -9.70 11.96 5.24
C THR A 178 -8.97 13.28 5.31
N PHE A 179 -7.76 13.25 5.83
CA PHE A 179 -6.92 14.43 6.02
C PHE A 179 -5.58 14.25 5.29
N GLU A 180 -5.01 15.35 4.81
CA GLU A 180 -3.73 15.35 4.09
C GLU A 180 -2.61 15.92 4.97
N GLY A 181 -1.52 15.17 5.10
CA GLY A 181 -0.33 15.57 5.84
C GLY A 181 0.88 15.82 4.94
N LYS A 182 2.09 15.70 5.50
CA LYS A 182 3.34 15.87 4.75
C LYS A 182 3.65 14.64 3.87
N GLN A 183 4.66 14.79 3.02
CA GLN A 183 5.20 13.74 2.15
C GLN A 183 6.72 13.57 2.35
N PHE A 184 7.22 12.36 2.08
CA PHE A 184 8.65 12.01 2.06
C PHE A 184 9.41 12.57 0.84
#